data_AF-A0A133V973-F1
#
_entry.id   AF-A0A133V973-F1
#
_cell.length_a   1.000
_cell.length_b   1.000
_cell.length_c   1.000
_cell.angle_alpha   90.00
_cell.angle_beta   90.00
_cell.angle_gamma   90.00
#
_symmetry.space_group_name_H-M   'P 1'
#
loop_
_entity.id
_entity.type
_entity.pdbx_description
1 polymer ?
#
loop_
_entity_poly.entity_id
_entity_poly.type
_entity_poly.pdbx_seq_one_letter_code
_entity_poly.pdbx_strand_id
1 'polypeptide(L)'
;NKKVKYGWMRGTHTFSSVVARFLSLFSRFEGADNPYYNIRIPEKMRRGWQILEFISALPVILFKFVIPSLLGYWVIGDRYIPDLIAWISLTTKDETFLKKFEARILLALSHKAEYRIHITAHPRKLTKRRKMREEEIEANLSLREMMIYDEIETKINAQRIDTSCESVGRSLEKLLKFIK
;
A
#
# COMPACT_ATOMS: atom_id res chain seq x y z
N ASN A 1 25.40 -8.39 15.68
CA ASN A 1 24.28 -9.10 15.03
C ASN A 1 22.94 -8.54 15.47
N LYS A 2 22.37 -7.61 14.69
CA LYS A 2 20.97 -7.19 14.89
C LYS A 2 20.05 -8.33 14.40
N LYS A 3 19.03 -8.67 15.16
CA LYS A 3 18.02 -9.67 14.76
C LYS A 3 17.08 -9.07 13.72
N VAL A 4 16.66 -9.86 12.73
CA VAL A 4 15.74 -9.42 11.67
C VAL A 4 14.31 -9.84 12.01
N LYS A 5 13.35 -8.96 11.76
CA LYS A 5 11.91 -9.28 11.75
C LYS A 5 11.30 -8.89 10.42
N TYR A 6 10.41 -9.74 9.93
CA TYR A 6 9.60 -9.47 8.76
C TYR A 6 8.24 -8.93 9.20
N GLY A 7 7.84 -7.80 8.63
CA GLY A 7 6.54 -7.17 8.87
C GLY A 7 5.77 -7.09 7.56
N TRP A 8 4.54 -7.59 7.58
CA TRP A 8 3.62 -7.49 6.45
C TRP A 8 2.34 -6.77 6.84
N MET A 9 1.89 -5.84 5.99
CA MET A 9 0.65 -5.09 6.16
C MET A 9 -0.09 -4.98 4.82
N ARG A 10 -1.40 -5.16 4.84
CA ARG A 10 -2.30 -4.80 3.74
C ARG A 10 -3.33 -3.78 4.19
N GLY A 11 -4.13 -3.29 3.24
CA GLY A 11 -5.34 -2.55 3.55
C GLY A 11 -6.45 -3.42 4.14
N THR A 12 -7.45 -2.80 4.76
CA THR A 12 -8.63 -3.46 5.34
C THR A 12 -8.25 -4.59 6.31
N HIS A 13 -7.63 -4.20 7.42
CA HIS A 13 -7.18 -5.07 8.50
C HIS A 13 -7.95 -4.83 9.80
N THR A 14 -7.76 -5.72 10.77
CA THR A 14 -8.26 -5.57 12.15
C THR A 14 -9.75 -5.19 12.19
N PHE A 15 -10.07 -3.97 12.63
CA PHE A 15 -11.45 -3.51 12.79
C PHE A 15 -12.11 -3.17 11.44
N SER A 16 -11.39 -2.53 10.50
CA SER A 16 -11.92 -2.27 9.16
C SER A 16 -12.26 -3.57 8.42
N SER A 17 -11.54 -4.66 8.70
CA SER A 17 -11.88 -6.00 8.20
C SER A 17 -13.21 -6.54 8.74
N VAL A 18 -13.50 -6.34 10.03
CA VAL A 18 -14.76 -6.78 10.64
C VAL A 18 -15.92 -5.96 10.07
N VAL A 19 -15.74 -4.64 9.98
CA VAL A 19 -16.74 -3.74 9.40
C VAL A 19 -16.95 -4.06 7.91
N ALA A 20 -15.89 -4.30 7.13
CA ALA A 20 -16.01 -4.66 5.72
C ALA A 20 -16.87 -5.91 5.52
N ARG A 21 -16.63 -6.95 6.34
CA ARG A 21 -17.39 -8.20 6.30
C ARG A 21 -18.85 -8.01 6.71
N PHE A 22 -19.12 -7.10 7.63
CA PHE A 22 -20.50 -6.73 7.96
C PHE A 22 -21.17 -6.00 6.79
N LEU A 23 -20.49 -5.01 6.20
CA LEU A 23 -21.00 -4.25 5.07
C LEU A 23 -21.24 -5.11 3.82
N SER A 24 -20.44 -6.16 3.59
CA SER A 24 -20.63 -7.08 2.46
C SER A 24 -21.95 -7.87 2.50
N LEU A 25 -22.65 -7.88 3.65
CA LEU A 25 -23.96 -8.51 3.76
C LEU A 25 -25.10 -7.67 3.15
N PHE A 26 -24.82 -6.40 2.81
CA PHE A 26 -25.81 -5.46 2.31
C PHE A 26 -25.53 -5.14 0.84
N SER A 27 -26.51 -5.41 -0.03
CA SER A 27 -26.40 -5.16 -1.49
C SER A 27 -26.04 -3.72 -1.85
N ARG A 28 -26.42 -2.75 -1.00
CA ARG A 28 -26.06 -1.33 -1.16
C ARG A 28 -24.56 -1.07 -1.19
N PHE A 29 -23.77 -1.96 -0.59
CA PHE A 29 -22.31 -1.85 -0.53
C PHE A 29 -21.63 -2.78 -1.51
N GLU A 30 -22.34 -3.50 -2.39
CA GLU A 30 -21.70 -4.41 -3.35
C GLU A 30 -20.85 -3.62 -4.37
N GLY A 31 -19.62 -4.09 -4.62
CA GLY A 31 -18.80 -3.56 -5.71
C GLY A 31 -17.34 -3.99 -5.68
N ALA A 32 -16.65 -3.83 -6.81
CA ALA A 32 -15.29 -4.31 -7.01
C ALA A 32 -14.17 -3.43 -6.40
N ASP A 33 -14.53 -2.35 -5.68
CA ASP A 33 -13.57 -1.34 -5.24
C ASP A 33 -12.65 -1.89 -4.13
N ASN A 34 -13.19 -2.68 -3.19
CA ASN A 34 -12.43 -3.49 -2.24
C ASN A 34 -12.50 -4.97 -2.66
N PRO A 35 -11.47 -5.52 -3.34
CA PRO A 35 -11.51 -6.89 -3.87
C PRO A 35 -11.50 -7.98 -2.80
N TYR A 36 -11.18 -7.67 -1.53
CA TYR A 36 -11.16 -8.68 -0.47
C TYR A 36 -12.56 -9.01 0.06
N TYR A 37 -13.47 -8.04 -0.01
CA TYR A 37 -14.83 -8.16 0.54
C TYR A 37 -15.92 -7.89 -0.51
N ASN A 38 -15.52 -7.57 -1.75
CA ASN A 38 -16.41 -7.16 -2.84
C ASN A 38 -17.36 -6.04 -2.40
N ILE A 39 -16.79 -5.05 -1.71
CA ILE A 39 -17.53 -3.86 -1.29
C ILE A 39 -17.10 -2.58 -2.02
N ARG A 40 -18.07 -1.70 -2.24
CA ARG A 40 -17.92 -0.31 -2.63
C ARG A 40 -18.43 0.58 -1.50
N ILE A 41 -17.61 1.53 -1.09
CA ILE A 41 -17.98 2.52 -0.08
C ILE A 41 -18.69 3.69 -0.77
N PRO A 42 -19.95 4.01 -0.38
CA PRO A 42 -20.65 5.17 -0.91
C PRO A 42 -19.89 6.47 -0.62
N GLU A 43 -19.97 7.44 -1.53
CA GLU A 43 -19.27 8.72 -1.41
C GLU A 43 -19.55 9.45 -0.08
N LYS A 44 -20.79 9.39 0.41
CA LYS A 44 -21.19 9.98 1.70
C LYS A 44 -20.48 9.38 2.91
N MET A 45 -20.04 8.12 2.81
CA MET A 45 -19.33 7.39 3.89
C MET A 45 -17.82 7.35 3.68
N ARG A 46 -17.32 7.89 2.56
CA ARG A 46 -15.92 7.88 2.17
C ARG A 46 -15.00 8.36 3.28
N ARG A 47 -15.29 9.51 3.88
CA ARG A 47 -14.50 10.09 4.97
C ARG A 47 -14.44 9.17 6.19
N GLY A 48 -15.59 8.62 6.59
CA GLY A 48 -15.68 7.69 7.72
C GLY A 48 -14.86 6.43 7.48
N TRP A 49 -14.91 5.88 6.26
CA TRP A 49 -14.11 4.72 5.88
C TRP A 49 -12.61 5.01 5.91
N GLN A 50 -12.18 6.18 5.41
CA GLN A 50 -10.77 6.60 5.45
C GLN A 50 -10.22 6.67 6.88
N ILE A 51 -10.99 7.27 7.80
CA ILE A 51 -10.64 7.35 9.23
C ILE A 51 -10.61 5.96 9.85
N LEU A 52 -11.60 5.12 9.53
CA LEU A 52 -11.69 3.76 10.02
C LEU A 52 -10.45 2.94 9.62
N GLU A 53 -10.06 2.98 8.34
CA GLU A 53 -8.86 2.30 7.85
C GLU A 53 -7.60 2.82 8.53
N PHE A 54 -7.46 4.14 8.66
CA PHE A 54 -6.34 4.76 9.35
C PHE A 54 -6.21 4.26 10.80
N ILE A 55 -7.28 4.36 11.60
CA ILE A 55 -7.29 3.93 13.01
C ILE A 55 -7.04 2.42 13.11
N SER A 56 -7.65 1.62 12.23
CA SER A 56 -7.50 0.16 12.19
C SER A 56 -6.06 -0.28 11.91
N ALA A 57 -5.31 0.51 11.15
CA ALA A 57 -3.91 0.22 10.84
C ALA A 57 -2.94 0.58 11.96
N LEU A 58 -3.26 1.54 12.85
CA LEU A 58 -2.33 2.01 13.88
C LEU A 58 -1.78 0.89 14.78
N PRO A 59 -2.60 -0.06 15.29
CA PRO A 59 -2.06 -1.18 16.06
C PRO A 59 -1.08 -2.05 15.26
N VAL A 60 -1.37 -2.30 13.98
CA VAL A 60 -0.49 -3.10 13.11
C VAL A 60 0.84 -2.38 12.89
N ILE A 61 0.78 -1.08 12.58
CA ILE A 61 1.96 -0.23 12.40
C ILE A 61 2.82 -0.25 13.66
N LEU A 62 2.20 -0.08 14.83
CA LEU A 62 2.86 -0.03 16.11
C LEU A 62 3.55 -1.35 16.45
N PHE A 63 2.81 -2.47 16.43
CA PHE A 63 3.33 -3.76 16.90
C PHE A 63 4.24 -4.48 15.90
N LYS A 64 4.00 -4.32 14.59
CA LYS A 64 4.82 -5.02 13.57
C LYS A 64 6.07 -4.25 13.16
N PHE A 65 6.08 -2.92 13.28
CA PHE A 65 7.16 -2.11 12.74
C PHE A 65 7.82 -1.20 13.78
N VAL A 66 7.02 -0.36 14.46
CA VAL A 66 7.59 0.65 15.38
C VAL A 66 8.23 0.00 16.60
N ILE A 67 7.52 -0.86 17.33
CA ILE A 67 8.04 -1.52 18.54
C ILE A 67 9.27 -2.37 18.21
N PRO A 68 9.26 -3.25 17.19
CA PRO A 68 10.46 -4.00 16.81
C PRO A 68 11.65 -3.11 16.46
N SER A 69 11.44 -2.02 15.73
CA SER A 69 12.51 -1.08 15.38
C SER A 69 13.12 -0.42 16.63
N LEU A 70 12.27 0.05 17.56
CA LEU A 70 12.70 0.62 18.85
C LEU A 70 13.46 -0.38 19.72
N LEU A 71 13.13 -1.67 19.63
CA LEU A 71 13.84 -2.75 20.32
C LEU A 71 15.16 -3.17 19.62
N GLY A 72 15.57 -2.45 18.57
CA GLY A 72 16.84 -2.68 17.87
C GLY A 72 16.82 -3.78 16.80
N TYR A 73 15.64 -4.24 16.37
CA TYR A 73 15.51 -5.19 15.28
C TYR A 73 15.61 -4.49 13.92
N TRP A 74 16.20 -5.16 12.93
CA TRP A 74 15.99 -4.80 11.52
C TRP A 74 14.60 -5.24 11.11
N VAL A 75 13.76 -4.32 10.68
CA VAL A 75 12.41 -4.65 10.22
C VAL A 75 12.35 -4.54 8.70
N ILE A 76 12.11 -5.67 8.04
CA ILE A 76 11.85 -5.72 6.60
C ILE A 76 10.34 -5.61 6.42
N GLY A 77 9.89 -4.48 5.88
CA GLY A 77 8.48 -4.25 5.57
C GLY A 77 8.14 -4.64 4.15
N ASP A 78 7.38 -5.71 3.98
CA ASP A 78 6.75 -6.07 2.70
C ASP A 78 5.31 -5.56 2.71
N ARG A 79 5.04 -4.61 1.83
CA ARG A 79 3.86 -3.72 1.86
C ARG A 79 3.76 -2.98 3.19
N TYR A 80 4.22 -1.73 3.19
CA TYR A 80 4.34 -0.90 4.38
C TYR A 80 3.27 0.21 4.39
N ILE A 81 3.52 1.31 5.09
CA ILE A 81 2.60 2.44 5.19
C ILE A 81 2.25 3.07 3.82
N PRO A 82 3.18 3.22 2.86
CA PRO A 82 2.87 3.68 1.51
C PRO A 82 1.74 2.89 0.83
N ASP A 83 1.76 1.56 0.93
CA ASP A 83 0.74 0.68 0.35
C ASP A 83 -0.63 0.89 1.00
N LEU A 84 -0.69 1.19 2.29
CA LEU A 84 -1.94 1.54 2.96
C LEU A 84 -2.51 2.87 2.43
N ILE A 85 -1.66 3.86 2.19
CA ILE A 85 -2.10 5.15 1.61
C ILE A 85 -2.68 4.91 0.21
N ALA A 86 -1.96 4.16 -0.62
CA ALA A 86 -2.41 3.79 -1.96
C ALA A 86 -3.74 3.02 -1.90
N TRP A 87 -3.84 2.04 -1.00
CA TRP A 87 -5.05 1.27 -0.76
C TRP A 87 -6.26 2.14 -0.43
N ILE A 88 -6.12 3.04 0.54
CA ILE A 88 -7.23 3.91 0.96
C ILE A 88 -7.63 4.83 -0.19
N SER A 89 -6.67 5.42 -0.90
CA SER A 89 -6.93 6.28 -2.06
C SER A 89 -7.72 5.53 -3.15
N LEU A 90 -7.28 4.33 -3.52
CA LEU A 90 -7.89 3.50 -4.56
C LEU A 90 -9.29 2.99 -4.17
N THR A 91 -9.43 2.40 -2.98
CA THR A 91 -10.71 1.82 -2.52
C THR A 91 -11.79 2.86 -2.26
N THR A 92 -11.39 4.10 -1.95
CA THR A 92 -12.32 5.22 -1.72
C THR A 92 -12.49 6.12 -2.94
N LYS A 93 -11.73 5.84 -4.01
CA LYS A 93 -11.64 6.62 -5.26
C LYS A 93 -11.34 8.10 -5.04
N ASP A 94 -10.54 8.41 -4.03
CA ASP A 94 -10.28 9.77 -3.59
C ASP A 94 -8.84 10.21 -3.87
N GLU A 95 -8.66 10.89 -4.99
CA GLU A 95 -7.34 11.38 -5.44
C GLU A 95 -6.78 12.47 -4.53
N THR A 96 -7.65 13.12 -3.76
CA THR A 96 -7.24 14.15 -2.80
C THR A 96 -6.82 13.55 -1.46
N PHE A 97 -6.93 12.23 -1.27
CA PHE A 97 -6.63 11.56 0.00
C PHE A 97 -5.22 11.89 0.51
N LEU A 98 -4.22 11.94 -0.36
CA LEU A 98 -2.83 12.24 0.01
C LEU A 98 -2.64 13.63 0.65
N LYS A 99 -3.59 14.55 0.42
CA LYS A 99 -3.60 15.89 1.03
C LYS A 99 -4.25 15.92 2.41
N LYS A 100 -4.97 14.86 2.79
CA LYS A 100 -5.71 14.78 4.06
C LYS A 100 -4.77 14.52 5.24
N PHE A 101 -5.25 14.89 6.42
CA PHE A 101 -4.48 14.85 7.65
C PHE A 101 -3.94 13.45 7.98
N GLU A 102 -4.78 12.41 7.90
CA GLU A 102 -4.37 11.02 8.14
C GLU A 102 -3.31 10.55 7.15
N ALA A 103 -3.44 10.89 5.87
CA ALA A 103 -2.45 10.53 4.86
C ALA A 103 -1.11 11.25 5.13
N ARG A 104 -1.15 12.52 5.55
CA ARG A 104 0.06 13.26 5.96
C ARG A 104 0.75 12.63 7.16
N ILE A 105 -0.01 12.13 8.15
CA ILE A 105 0.56 11.37 9.28
C ILE A 105 1.23 10.08 8.77
N LEU A 106 0.53 9.32 7.92
CA LEU A 106 1.07 8.08 7.36
C LEU A 106 2.34 8.33 6.53
N LEU A 107 2.38 9.41 5.73
CA LEU A 107 3.57 9.83 5.00
C LEU A 107 4.72 10.19 5.96
N ALA A 108 4.44 10.96 7.01
CA ALA A 108 5.43 11.30 8.03
C ALA A 108 5.99 10.05 8.74
N LEU A 109 5.15 9.06 9.03
CA LEU A 109 5.59 7.78 9.59
C LEU A 109 6.43 6.97 8.59
N SER A 110 6.13 7.06 7.30
CA SER A 110 6.90 6.41 6.24
C SER A 110 8.34 6.94 6.17
N HIS A 111 8.56 8.21 6.49
CA HIS A 111 9.91 8.79 6.54
C HIS A 111 10.80 8.21 7.63
N LYS A 112 10.24 7.55 8.66
CA LYS A 112 11.03 6.88 9.70
C LYS A 112 11.72 5.60 9.24
N ALA A 113 11.34 5.06 8.08
CA ALA A 113 12.06 3.95 7.48
C ALA A 113 13.41 4.45 6.95
N GLU A 114 14.49 3.78 7.35
CA GLU A 114 15.86 4.08 6.92
C GLU A 114 16.02 3.88 5.42
N TYR A 115 15.51 2.77 4.91
CA TYR A 115 15.46 2.46 3.49
C TYR A 115 14.01 2.39 3.03
N ARG A 116 13.70 3.17 1.99
CA ARG A 116 12.39 3.22 1.34
C ARG A 116 12.61 2.82 -0.11
N ILE A 117 12.06 1.68 -0.51
CA ILE A 117 12.32 1.09 -1.82
C ILE A 117 10.99 0.91 -2.51
N HIS A 118 10.85 1.52 -3.68
CA HIS A 118 9.71 1.31 -4.57
C HIS A 118 10.13 0.36 -5.68
N ILE A 119 9.64 -0.87 -5.64
CA ILE A 119 9.87 -1.87 -6.70
C ILE A 119 8.75 -1.73 -7.73
N THR A 120 9.12 -1.50 -8.98
CA THR A 120 8.16 -1.30 -10.06
C THR A 120 8.59 -2.00 -11.36
N ALA A 121 7.73 -1.97 -12.37
CA ALA A 121 8.03 -2.37 -13.73
C ALA A 121 7.07 -1.69 -14.71
N HIS A 122 7.41 -1.73 -15.99
CA HIS A 122 6.60 -1.21 -17.07
C HIS A 122 5.20 -1.84 -17.04
N PRO A 123 4.12 -1.05 -17.23
CA PRO A 123 2.73 -1.52 -17.12
C PRO A 123 2.46 -2.84 -17.84
N ARG A 124 2.88 -2.94 -19.12
CA ARG A 124 2.77 -4.16 -19.93
C ARG A 124 3.38 -5.42 -19.28
N LYS A 125 4.46 -5.28 -18.50
CA LYS A 125 5.07 -6.42 -17.79
C LYS A 125 4.32 -6.74 -16.50
N LEU A 126 3.87 -5.72 -15.75
CA LEU A 126 3.09 -5.95 -14.53
C LEU A 126 1.78 -6.67 -14.83
N THR A 127 1.08 -6.27 -15.89
CA THR A 127 -0.18 -6.88 -16.31
C THR A 127 0.04 -8.32 -16.80
N LYS A 128 1.09 -8.57 -17.59
CA LYS A 128 1.50 -9.92 -17.99
C LYS A 128 1.83 -10.82 -16.79
N ARG A 129 2.56 -10.30 -15.79
CA ARG A 129 2.88 -11.04 -14.54
C ARG A 129 1.62 -11.37 -13.73
N ARG A 130 0.66 -10.45 -13.70
CA ARG A 130 -0.64 -10.62 -13.02
C ARG A 130 -1.63 -11.48 -13.81
N LYS A 131 -1.27 -11.88 -15.04
CA LYS A 131 -2.15 -12.60 -15.99
C LYS A 131 -3.48 -11.89 -16.24
N MET A 132 -3.47 -10.55 -16.25
CA MET A 132 -4.66 -9.75 -16.53
C MET A 132 -5.01 -9.81 -18.02
N ARG A 133 -6.30 -9.80 -18.35
CA ARG A 133 -6.79 -9.70 -19.73
C ARG A 133 -6.60 -8.26 -20.24
N GLU A 134 -6.41 -8.07 -21.55
CA GLU A 134 -6.16 -6.73 -22.14
C GLU A 134 -7.28 -5.72 -21.82
N GLU A 135 -8.53 -6.18 -21.76
CA GLU A 135 -9.71 -5.40 -21.35
C GLU A 135 -9.60 -4.86 -19.92
N GLU A 136 -8.96 -5.59 -19.00
CA GLU A 136 -8.75 -5.19 -17.60
C GLU A 136 -7.56 -4.23 -17.45
N ILE A 137 -6.64 -4.23 -18.42
CA ILE A 137 -5.52 -3.30 -18.53
C ILE A 137 -6.04 -1.92 -18.95
N GLU A 138 -6.97 -1.90 -19.91
CA GLU A 138 -7.56 -0.70 -20.51
C GLU A 138 -8.55 0.00 -19.57
N ALA A 139 -9.16 -0.72 -18.61
CA ALA A 139 -10.14 -0.21 -17.65
C ALA A 139 -9.60 0.76 -16.56
N ASN A 140 -8.49 1.46 -16.79
CA ASN A 140 -7.95 2.57 -15.97
C ASN A 140 -7.40 2.25 -14.56
N LEU A 141 -7.62 1.05 -14.01
CA LEU A 141 -7.16 0.73 -12.64
C LEU A 141 -5.63 0.67 -12.52
N SER A 142 -4.93 0.17 -13.55
CA SER A 142 -3.46 0.03 -13.52
C SER A 142 -2.73 1.38 -13.60
N LEU A 143 -3.20 2.31 -14.44
CA LEU A 143 -2.61 3.64 -14.59
C LEU A 143 -2.84 4.50 -13.34
N ARG A 144 -4.05 4.46 -12.76
CA ARG A 144 -4.35 5.22 -11.55
C ARG A 144 -3.54 4.74 -10.35
N GLU A 145 -3.41 3.43 -10.20
CA GLU A 145 -2.55 2.82 -9.18
C GLU A 145 -1.10 3.31 -9.33
N MET A 146 -0.56 3.30 -10.56
CA MET A 146 0.79 3.80 -10.84
C MET A 146 0.96 5.27 -10.49
N MET A 147 0.04 6.14 -10.90
CA MET A 147 0.10 7.57 -10.60
C MET A 147 0.13 7.84 -9.09
N ILE A 148 -0.67 7.10 -8.32
CA ILE A 148 -0.69 7.21 -6.86
C ILE A 148 0.65 6.75 -6.28
N TYR A 149 1.20 5.62 -6.73
CA TYR A 149 2.50 5.15 -6.26
C TYR A 149 3.65 6.10 -6.64
N ASP A 150 3.63 6.69 -7.84
CA ASP A 150 4.62 7.68 -8.28
C ASP A 150 4.54 8.96 -7.42
N GLU A 151 3.33 9.41 -7.07
CA GLU A 151 3.15 10.54 -6.16
C GLU A 151 3.67 10.22 -4.74
N ILE A 152 3.37 9.03 -4.23
CA ILE A 152 3.85 8.59 -2.91
C ILE A 152 5.38 8.45 -2.92
N GLU A 153 5.96 7.82 -3.94
CA GLU A 153 7.41 7.67 -4.16
C GLU A 153 8.11 9.03 -4.02
N THR A 154 7.59 10.03 -4.73
CA THR A 154 8.12 11.40 -4.73
C THR A 154 8.03 12.02 -3.33
N LYS A 155 6.88 11.88 -2.65
CA LYS A 155 6.69 12.48 -1.32
C LYS A 155 7.58 11.86 -0.25
N ILE A 156 7.82 10.55 -0.32
CA ILE A 156 8.64 9.86 0.68
C ILE A 156 10.12 9.80 0.29
N ASN A 157 10.50 10.27 -0.90
CA ASN A 157 11.85 10.13 -1.46
C ASN A 157 12.31 8.66 -1.39
N ALA A 158 11.53 7.77 -2.00
CA ALA A 158 11.86 6.35 -2.12
C ALA A 158 12.81 6.09 -3.29
N GLN A 159 13.70 5.11 -3.13
CA GLN A 159 14.56 4.64 -4.20
C GLN A 159 13.77 3.70 -5.12
N ARG A 160 13.65 4.08 -6.40
CA ARG A 160 12.96 3.30 -7.41
C ARG A 160 13.85 2.20 -7.96
N ILE A 161 13.35 0.97 -7.95
CA ILE A 161 13.98 -0.19 -8.60
C ILE A 161 13.06 -0.69 -9.70
N ASP A 162 13.42 -0.38 -10.94
CA ASP A 162 12.70 -0.85 -12.12
C ASP A 162 13.16 -2.27 -12.52
N THR A 163 12.24 -3.22 -12.40
CA THR A 163 12.44 -4.64 -12.72
C THR A 163 11.92 -5.03 -14.10
N SER A 164 11.70 -4.04 -14.98
CA SER A 164 11.19 -4.26 -16.32
C SER A 164 12.08 -5.22 -17.09
N CYS A 165 13.35 -4.89 -17.30
CA CYS A 165 14.24 -5.65 -18.18
C CYS A 165 15.28 -6.48 -17.42
N GLU A 166 15.09 -6.70 -16.13
CA GLU A 166 16.12 -7.26 -15.26
C GLU A 166 15.73 -8.62 -14.68
N SER A 167 16.75 -9.46 -14.47
CA SER A 167 16.62 -10.69 -13.71
C SER A 167 16.56 -10.38 -12.21
N VAL A 168 16.01 -11.32 -11.44
CA VAL A 168 15.92 -11.21 -9.97
C VAL A 168 17.28 -10.94 -9.34
N GLY A 169 18.33 -11.64 -9.78
CA GLY A 169 19.70 -11.45 -9.26
C GLY A 169 20.23 -10.03 -9.48
N ARG A 170 20.05 -9.47 -10.67
CA ARG A 170 20.51 -8.11 -10.99
C ARG A 170 19.73 -7.05 -10.21
N SER A 171 18.42 -7.23 -10.03
CA SER A 171 17.62 -6.33 -9.19
C SER A 171 17.99 -6.43 -7.71
N LEU A 172 18.33 -7.61 -7.22
CA LEU A 172 18.84 -7.81 -5.85
C LEU A 172 20.18 -7.11 -5.66
N GLU A 173 21.12 -7.25 -6.60
CA GLU A 173 22.42 -6.54 -6.54
C GLU A 173 22.23 -5.02 -6.47
N LYS A 174 21.30 -4.47 -7.27
CA LYS A 174 20.97 -3.04 -7.19
C LYS A 174 20.42 -2.66 -5.82
N LEU A 175 19.49 -3.44 -5.29
CA LEU A 175 18.90 -3.23 -3.98
C LEU A 175 19.98 -3.22 -2.88
N LEU A 176 20.89 -4.19 -2.91
CA LEU A 176 21.98 -4.31 -1.95
C LEU A 176 22.99 -3.15 -2.02
N LYS A 177 23.16 -2.51 -3.18
CA LYS A 177 24.02 -1.30 -3.28
C LYS A 177 23.45 -0.11 -2.49
N PHE A 178 22.13 -0.07 -2.26
CA PHE A 178 21.49 1.00 -1.50
C PHE A 178 21.45 0.72 0.01
N ILE A 179 21.42 -0.55 0.40
CA ILE A 179 21.38 -0.97 1.80
C ILE A 179 22.83 -1.20 2.26
N LYS A 180 23.40 -0.21 2.95
CA LYS A 180 24.75 -0.27 3.52
C LYS A 180 24.75 -0.81 4.94
#